data_AF-A0A139QNY4-F1
#
_entry.id   AF-A0A139QNY4-F1
#
_cell.length_a   1.000
_cell.length_b   1.000
_cell.length_c   1.000
_cell.angle_alpha   90.00
_cell.angle_beta   90.00
_cell.angle_gamma   90.00
#
_symmetry.space_group_name_H-M   'P 1'
#
loop_
_entity.id
_entity.type
_entity.pdbx_description
1 polymer ?
#
loop_
_entity_poly.entity_id
_entity_poly.type
_entity_poly.pdbx_seq_one_letter_code
_entity_poly.pdbx_strand_id
1 'polypeptide(L)'
;MYFACESNRDSDGIVYVIKNDTHISDPLTSKLFDKEVDIISIKEEFNIASLSFQQSGGSYIKFQNTQFYNLMYGDFFSLLILEDINDNYSHLNSKLKLCKYILKAHRKGVLETIIHHQSNILKNKDNIYELMELLDKYSEKTEIDELEKFYSEFKSLKFTKEVKIYPDKNEKDPRYDLMSELGDNTPLILLFIMAYEIRDEKFPPFPKIIYKPSITFDRLKNQQALFIYQMSTDKYSILNPSDGDSGLNVVKEVIQQIDFDYEIIIKSKNQILNELDSIGINRKFIYPDSDNIAKYIKEKYRI
;
A
#
# COMPACT_ATOMS: atom_id res chain seq x y z
N MET A 1 12.01 13.59 4.91
CA MET A 1 12.90 12.97 5.93
C MET A 1 12.00 12.55 7.06
N TYR A 2 11.98 11.25 7.38
CA TYR A 2 11.15 10.68 8.43
C TYR A 2 12.06 10.25 9.58
N PHE A 3 11.63 10.45 10.82
CA PHE A 3 12.47 10.21 12.01
C PHE A 3 11.86 9.11 12.86
N ALA A 4 12.65 8.11 13.21
CA ALA A 4 12.35 7.19 14.30
C ALA A 4 13.40 7.43 15.39
N CYS A 5 13.00 7.98 16.53
CA CYS A 5 13.92 8.18 17.65
C CYS A 5 13.95 6.92 18.52
N GLU A 6 15.13 6.31 18.65
CA GLU A 6 15.36 5.23 19.59
C GLU A 6 15.21 5.73 21.04
N SER A 7 14.47 5.00 21.86
CA SER A 7 14.12 5.37 23.24
C SER A 7 15.33 5.34 24.21
N ASN A 8 16.42 4.69 23.81
CA ASN A 8 17.64 4.62 24.61
C ASN A 8 18.49 5.88 24.42
N ARG A 9 18.80 6.59 25.51
CA ARG A 9 19.68 7.79 25.48
C ARG A 9 21.14 7.42 25.21
N ASP A 10 21.55 6.22 25.57
CA ASP A 10 22.94 5.77 25.53
C ASP A 10 23.32 5.07 24.21
N SER A 11 22.34 4.80 23.34
CA SER A 11 22.59 4.34 21.97
C SER A 11 22.77 5.52 21.01
N ASP A 12 23.53 5.27 19.95
CA ASP A 12 23.66 6.17 18.81
C ASP A 12 22.26 6.53 18.28
N GLY A 13 22.07 7.81 17.91
CA GLY A 13 20.83 8.19 17.22
C GLY A 13 20.85 7.66 15.79
N ILE A 14 19.77 7.09 15.30
CA ILE A 14 19.67 6.63 13.90
C ILE A 14 18.61 7.44 13.18
N VAL A 15 18.93 7.96 11.99
CA VAL A 15 17.98 8.62 11.10
C VAL A 15 17.91 7.86 9.79
N TYR A 16 16.72 7.34 9.47
CA TYR A 16 16.46 6.70 8.19
C TYR A 16 16.02 7.74 7.16
N VAL A 17 16.82 7.90 6.12
CA VAL A 17 16.46 8.73 4.97
C VAL A 17 15.71 7.86 3.99
N ILE A 18 14.39 8.04 4.01
CA ILE A 18 13.51 7.53 2.97
C ILE A 18 13.47 8.61 1.90
N LYS A 19 13.89 8.29 0.68
CA LYS A 19 13.78 9.20 -0.46
C LYS A 19 12.33 9.66 -0.53
N ASN A 20 12.16 10.97 -0.48
CA ASN A 20 10.91 11.55 -0.91
C ASN A 20 10.88 11.26 -2.40
N ASP A 21 10.08 10.29 -2.83
CA ASP A 21 9.93 9.99 -4.25
C ASP A 21 9.16 11.13 -4.93
N THR A 22 9.33 12.39 -4.54
CA THR A 22 8.59 13.55 -5.05
C THR A 22 8.87 13.89 -6.52
N HIS A 23 9.84 13.23 -7.16
CA HIS A 23 10.01 13.27 -8.62
C HIS A 23 9.24 12.15 -9.34
N ILE A 24 8.64 11.23 -8.58
CA ILE A 24 7.64 10.24 -8.99
C ILE A 24 6.58 10.29 -7.89
N SER A 25 5.74 11.34 -7.85
CA SER A 25 4.51 11.26 -7.08
C SER A 25 3.75 10.05 -7.64
N ASP A 26 3.96 8.87 -7.06
CA ASP A 26 3.22 7.69 -7.45
C ASP A 26 1.80 8.02 -7.00
N PRO A 27 0.85 8.12 -7.93
CA PRO A 27 -0.55 8.37 -7.62
C PRO A 27 -1.07 7.26 -6.70
N LEU A 28 -0.40 6.11 -6.68
CA LEU A 28 -0.68 5.12 -5.66
C LEU A 28 -0.07 5.53 -4.32
N THR A 29 1.22 5.90 -4.27
CA THR A 29 2.07 5.97 -3.06
C THR A 29 2.07 7.21 -2.20
N SER A 30 1.39 8.28 -2.59
CA SER A 30 1.45 9.53 -1.83
C SER A 30 0.08 9.92 -1.29
N LYS A 31 -0.41 9.19 -0.28
CA LYS A 31 -1.66 9.52 0.40
C LYS A 31 -1.39 10.15 1.75
N LEU A 32 -1.90 11.37 1.93
CA LEU A 32 -1.93 12.05 3.22
C LEU A 32 -3.31 11.87 3.83
N PHE A 33 -3.37 11.23 4.99
CA PHE A 33 -4.56 11.16 5.81
C PHE A 33 -4.36 11.98 7.08
N ASP A 34 -5.41 12.64 7.53
CA ASP A 34 -5.42 13.45 8.75
C ASP A 34 -6.36 12.92 9.83
N LYS A 35 -7.25 11.97 9.48
CA LYS A 35 -8.14 11.29 10.41
C LYS A 35 -7.79 9.82 10.55
N GLU A 36 -7.71 9.37 11.79
CA GLU A 36 -7.41 7.97 12.12
C GLU A 36 -8.49 7.01 11.61
N VAL A 37 -9.76 7.42 11.62
CA VAL A 37 -10.87 6.62 11.08
C VAL A 37 -10.69 6.27 9.60
N ASP A 38 -10.12 7.20 8.81
CA ASP A 38 -9.89 6.96 7.39
C ASP A 38 -8.83 5.87 7.21
N ILE A 39 -7.83 5.80 8.09
CA ILE A 39 -6.78 4.77 8.07
C ILE A 39 -7.33 3.41 8.48
N ILE A 40 -8.11 3.36 9.56
CA ILE A 40 -8.74 2.12 10.03
C ILE A 40 -9.63 1.53 8.93
N SER A 41 -10.38 2.38 8.23
CA SER A 41 -11.27 1.94 7.15
C SER A 41 -10.55 1.27 5.99
N ILE A 42 -9.26 1.55 5.73
CA ILE A 42 -8.52 0.97 4.59
C ILE A 42 -8.48 -0.55 4.68
N LYS A 43 -8.10 -1.10 5.84
CA LYS A 43 -8.01 -2.56 6.03
C LYS A 43 -9.38 -3.22 5.91
N GLU A 44 -10.41 -2.60 6.47
CA GLU A 44 -11.79 -3.08 6.38
C GLU A 44 -12.28 -3.09 4.94
N GLU A 45 -11.94 -2.06 4.16
CA GLU A 45 -12.33 -1.90 2.78
C GLU A 45 -11.73 -2.98 1.88
N PHE A 46 -10.44 -3.29 2.05
CA PHE A 46 -9.80 -4.40 1.34
C PHE A 46 -10.39 -5.75 1.69
N ASN A 47 -10.71 -5.98 2.97
CA ASN A 47 -11.36 -7.22 3.39
C ASN A 47 -12.74 -7.37 2.74
N ILE A 48 -13.50 -6.27 2.58
CA ILE A 48 -14.79 -6.28 1.90
C ILE A 48 -14.63 -6.53 0.40
N ALA A 49 -13.64 -5.88 -0.24
CA ALA A 49 -13.33 -6.11 -1.65
C ALA A 49 -12.97 -7.58 -1.92
N SER A 50 -12.10 -8.17 -1.09
CA SER A 50 -11.74 -9.59 -1.17
C SER A 50 -12.94 -10.51 -0.96
N LEU A 51 -13.69 -10.30 0.13
CA LEU A 51 -14.85 -11.13 0.48
C LEU A 51 -15.94 -11.07 -0.60
N SER A 52 -16.23 -9.89 -1.12
CA SER A 52 -17.22 -9.70 -2.18
C SER A 52 -16.81 -10.36 -3.50
N PHE A 53 -15.52 -10.32 -3.84
CA PHE A 53 -14.98 -11.05 -4.99
C PHE A 53 -15.17 -12.57 -4.83
N GLN A 54 -14.85 -13.12 -3.66
CA GLN A 54 -15.03 -14.54 -3.38
C GLN A 54 -16.52 -14.95 -3.39
N GLN A 55 -17.39 -14.18 -2.73
CA GLN A 55 -18.83 -14.47 -2.67
C GLN A 55 -19.50 -14.41 -4.05
N SER A 56 -19.08 -13.44 -4.87
CA SER A 56 -19.57 -13.26 -6.23
C SER A 56 -19.06 -14.32 -7.21
N GLY A 57 -18.10 -15.15 -6.80
CA GLY A 57 -17.42 -16.10 -7.67
C GLY A 57 -16.56 -15.40 -8.72
N GLY A 58 -15.98 -14.25 -8.38
CA GLY A 58 -15.15 -13.45 -9.27
C GLY A 58 -15.91 -12.63 -10.30
N SER A 59 -17.18 -12.29 -10.05
CA SER A 59 -18.00 -11.51 -10.99
C SER A 59 -18.09 -10.03 -10.63
N TYR A 60 -17.94 -9.68 -9.35
CA TYR A 60 -17.87 -8.30 -8.92
C TYR A 60 -17.02 -8.10 -7.66
N ILE A 61 -16.61 -6.86 -7.47
CA ILE A 61 -15.86 -6.38 -6.32
C ILE A 61 -16.58 -5.17 -5.75
N LYS A 62 -16.79 -5.18 -4.44
CA LYS A 62 -17.40 -4.08 -3.70
C LYS A 62 -16.35 -3.39 -2.84
N PHE A 63 -16.26 -2.07 -2.97
CA PHE A 63 -15.53 -1.21 -2.04
C PHE A 63 -16.52 -0.46 -1.16
N GLN A 64 -16.16 -0.06 0.05
CA GLN A 64 -16.94 0.97 0.73
C GLN A 64 -16.60 2.32 0.09
N ASN A 65 -17.57 3.23 -0.08
CA ASN A 65 -17.32 4.56 -0.66
C ASN A 65 -16.57 5.47 0.33
N THR A 66 -15.37 5.06 0.74
CA THR A 66 -14.53 5.77 1.71
C THR A 66 -13.72 6.87 1.01
N GLN A 67 -13.05 7.70 1.80
CA GLN A 67 -12.06 8.63 1.28
C GLN A 67 -10.90 7.90 0.58
N PHE A 68 -10.50 6.73 1.07
CA PHE A 68 -9.43 5.93 0.47
C PHE A 68 -9.81 5.46 -0.94
N TYR A 69 -10.99 4.88 -1.13
CA TYR A 69 -11.48 4.45 -2.45
C TYR A 69 -11.43 5.61 -3.46
N ASN A 70 -12.00 6.75 -3.07
CA ASN A 70 -12.10 7.93 -3.93
C ASN A 70 -10.72 8.45 -4.37
N LEU A 71 -9.77 8.51 -3.43
CA LEU A 71 -8.40 8.91 -3.72
C LEU A 71 -7.65 7.88 -4.57
N MET A 72 -7.87 6.59 -4.34
CA MET A 72 -7.24 5.52 -5.12
C MET A 72 -7.77 5.49 -6.56
N TYR A 73 -9.09 5.60 -6.74
CA TYR A 73 -9.72 5.60 -8.06
C TYR A 73 -9.34 6.82 -8.89
N GLY A 74 -9.34 8.02 -8.31
CA GLY A 74 -8.91 9.24 -9.00
C GLY A 74 -7.45 9.19 -9.46
N ASP A 75 -6.61 8.47 -8.73
CA ASP A 75 -5.19 8.36 -9.03
C ASP A 75 -4.90 7.28 -10.08
N PHE A 76 -5.63 6.15 -10.06
CA PHE A 76 -5.64 5.19 -11.16
C PHE A 76 -6.10 5.83 -12.48
N PHE A 77 -7.11 6.68 -12.40
CA PHE A 77 -7.56 7.45 -13.55
C PHE A 77 -6.48 8.38 -14.09
N SER A 78 -5.88 9.19 -13.20
CA SER A 78 -4.83 10.12 -13.56
C SER A 78 -3.62 9.40 -14.18
N LEU A 79 -3.28 8.23 -13.67
CA LEU A 79 -2.24 7.35 -14.24
C LEU A 79 -2.55 6.99 -15.69
N LEU A 80 -3.76 6.50 -15.97
CA LEU A 80 -4.14 6.06 -17.31
C LEU A 80 -4.14 7.22 -18.33
N ILE A 81 -4.63 8.40 -17.94
CA ILE A 81 -4.54 9.61 -18.79
C ILE A 81 -3.10 9.96 -19.10
N LEU A 82 -2.22 9.97 -18.08
CA LEU A 82 -0.83 10.36 -18.27
C LEU A 82 -0.07 9.36 -19.15
N GLU A 83 -0.37 8.07 -19.02
CA GLU A 83 0.15 7.03 -19.89
C GLU A 83 -0.31 7.23 -21.35
N ASP A 84 -1.61 7.50 -21.58
CA ASP A 84 -2.16 7.68 -22.94
C ASP A 84 -1.64 8.95 -23.65
N ILE A 85 -1.24 9.99 -22.91
CA ILE A 85 -0.78 11.26 -23.48
C ILE A 85 0.74 11.24 -23.78
N ASN A 86 1.53 10.37 -23.16
CA ASN A 86 2.98 10.55 -23.13
C ASN A 86 3.79 9.24 -23.09
N ASP A 87 4.13 8.70 -24.27
CA ASP A 87 4.97 7.50 -24.45
C ASP A 87 6.35 7.57 -23.73
N ASN A 88 6.85 8.78 -23.43
CA ASN A 88 8.17 8.98 -22.82
C ASN A 88 8.19 9.01 -21.28
N TYR A 89 7.04 8.88 -20.60
CA TYR A 89 7.00 8.78 -19.13
C TYR A 89 7.27 7.35 -18.64
N SER A 90 8.47 6.84 -18.93
CA SER A 90 9.00 5.55 -18.45
C SER A 90 9.17 5.43 -16.92
N HIS A 91 8.65 6.38 -16.14
CA HIS A 91 8.87 6.48 -14.70
C HIS A 91 7.63 6.48 -13.80
N LEU A 92 6.42 6.29 -14.32
CA LEU A 92 5.28 5.86 -13.49
C LEU A 92 5.03 4.36 -13.63
N ASN A 93 6.04 3.60 -13.18
CA ASN A 93 6.15 2.14 -13.20
C ASN A 93 5.10 1.37 -12.35
N SER A 94 4.05 2.00 -11.82
CA SER A 94 3.17 1.39 -10.79
C SER A 94 2.43 0.17 -11.33
N LYS A 95 1.87 0.28 -12.53
CA LYS A 95 1.28 -0.85 -13.27
C LYS A 95 2.28 -1.97 -13.51
N LEU A 96 3.45 -1.66 -14.07
CA LEU A 96 4.47 -2.66 -14.38
C LEU A 96 5.07 -3.30 -13.12
N LYS A 97 5.17 -2.56 -12.00
CA LYS A 97 5.54 -3.08 -10.68
C LYS A 97 4.52 -4.11 -10.20
N LEU A 98 3.22 -3.83 -10.32
CA LEU A 98 2.16 -4.78 -9.98
C LEU A 98 2.21 -6.02 -10.89
N CYS A 99 2.32 -5.84 -12.20
CA CYS A 99 2.48 -6.95 -13.15
C CYS A 99 3.69 -7.82 -12.77
N LYS A 100 4.86 -7.21 -12.57
CA LYS A 100 6.09 -7.92 -12.19
C LYS A 100 5.93 -8.67 -10.88
N TYR A 101 5.29 -8.06 -9.89
CA TYR A 101 5.03 -8.71 -8.60
C TYR A 101 4.12 -9.93 -8.77
N ILE A 102 2.99 -9.78 -9.46
CA ILE A 102 2.03 -10.87 -9.72
C ILE A 102 2.69 -12.01 -10.49
N LEU A 103 3.41 -11.72 -11.58
CA LEU A 103 4.02 -12.73 -12.44
C LEU A 103 5.17 -13.48 -11.77
N LYS A 104 5.87 -12.83 -10.83
CA LYS A 104 6.92 -13.46 -10.01
C LYS A 104 6.34 -14.30 -8.87
N ALA A 105 5.21 -13.89 -8.30
CA ALA A 105 4.52 -14.65 -7.27
C ALA A 105 3.67 -15.81 -7.86
N HIS A 106 3.33 -15.73 -9.15
CA HIS A 106 2.54 -16.74 -9.85
C HIS A 106 3.31 -18.04 -10.02
N ARG A 107 2.63 -19.16 -9.76
CA ARG A 107 3.19 -20.51 -9.89
C ARG A 107 2.43 -21.28 -10.96
N LYS A 108 3.15 -21.73 -11.98
CA LYS A 108 2.57 -22.46 -13.11
C LYS A 108 1.86 -23.74 -12.66
N GLY A 109 0.68 -23.99 -13.22
CA GLY A 109 -0.09 -25.21 -12.97
C GLY A 109 -0.76 -25.30 -11.60
N VAL A 110 -0.73 -24.22 -10.78
CA VAL A 110 -1.45 -24.19 -9.50
C VAL A 110 -2.95 -23.97 -9.74
N LEU A 111 -3.75 -24.95 -9.34
CA LEU A 111 -5.22 -24.95 -9.55
C LEU A 111 -5.99 -24.15 -8.49
N GLU A 112 -5.38 -23.88 -7.34
CA GLU A 112 -6.06 -23.20 -6.24
C GLU A 112 -5.22 -22.01 -5.77
N THR A 113 -5.70 -20.79 -6.05
CA THR A 113 -5.20 -19.52 -5.48
C THR A 113 -6.38 -18.78 -4.84
N ILE A 114 -6.18 -17.61 -4.24
CA ILE A 114 -7.33 -16.84 -3.74
C ILE A 114 -8.25 -16.41 -4.89
N ILE A 115 -7.66 -16.09 -6.06
CA ILE A 115 -8.40 -15.74 -7.27
C ILE A 115 -9.03 -17.00 -7.87
N HIS A 116 -8.29 -18.12 -7.88
CA HIS A 116 -8.69 -19.41 -8.46
C HIS A 116 -9.31 -20.36 -7.43
N HIS A 117 -9.91 -19.83 -6.36
CA HIS A 117 -10.56 -20.67 -5.36
C HIS A 117 -11.67 -21.49 -6.02
N GLN A 118 -11.90 -22.73 -5.58
CA GLN A 118 -12.85 -23.64 -6.23
C GLN A 118 -14.25 -23.03 -6.36
N SER A 119 -14.69 -22.24 -5.38
CA SER A 119 -15.97 -21.51 -5.42
C SER A 119 -16.06 -20.50 -6.57
N ASN A 120 -14.95 -19.88 -6.96
CA ASN A 120 -14.87 -18.92 -8.04
C ASN A 120 -14.88 -19.64 -9.38
N ILE A 121 -14.07 -20.71 -9.52
CA ILE A 121 -14.02 -21.55 -10.72
C ILE A 121 -15.40 -22.15 -11.02
N LEU A 122 -16.16 -22.59 -10.01
CA LEU A 122 -17.50 -23.16 -10.22
C LEU A 122 -18.51 -22.17 -10.82
N LYS A 123 -18.32 -20.86 -10.60
CA LYS A 123 -19.26 -19.81 -11.04
C LYS A 123 -18.78 -19.04 -12.27
N ASN A 124 -17.47 -18.93 -12.48
CA ASN A 124 -16.88 -18.12 -13.56
C ASN A 124 -15.74 -18.88 -14.28
N LYS A 125 -15.97 -20.17 -14.55
CA LYS A 125 -14.96 -21.14 -15.00
C LYS A 125 -14.12 -20.63 -16.17
N ASP A 126 -14.74 -20.43 -17.33
CA ASP A 126 -14.04 -20.16 -18.58
C ASP A 126 -13.20 -18.86 -18.51
N ASN A 127 -13.76 -17.83 -17.89
CA ASN A 127 -13.10 -16.54 -17.68
C ASN A 127 -11.87 -16.66 -16.74
N ILE A 128 -11.97 -17.48 -15.69
CA ILE A 128 -10.85 -17.73 -14.78
C ILE A 128 -9.76 -18.59 -15.44
N TYR A 129 -10.13 -19.56 -16.27
CA TYR A 129 -9.14 -20.33 -17.04
C TYR A 129 -8.36 -19.47 -18.02
N GLU A 130 -9.02 -18.55 -18.73
CA GLU A 130 -8.34 -17.61 -19.64
C GLU A 130 -7.30 -16.75 -18.90
N LEU A 131 -7.66 -16.25 -17.71
CA LEU A 131 -6.72 -15.52 -16.84
C LEU A 131 -5.54 -16.40 -16.41
N MET A 132 -5.79 -17.66 -16.03
CA MET A 132 -4.74 -18.60 -15.63
C MET A 132 -3.76 -18.89 -16.77
N GLU A 133 -4.26 -19.14 -17.98
CA GLU A 133 -3.42 -19.37 -19.16
C GLU A 133 -2.54 -18.15 -19.46
N LEU A 134 -3.09 -16.93 -19.32
CA LEU A 134 -2.32 -15.70 -19.48
C LEU A 134 -1.20 -15.58 -18.43
N LEU A 135 -1.51 -15.85 -17.16
CA LEU A 135 -0.52 -15.83 -16.08
C LEU A 135 0.59 -16.88 -16.30
N ASP A 136 0.23 -18.09 -16.74
CA ASP A 136 1.19 -19.16 -17.06
C ASP A 136 2.10 -18.78 -18.23
N LYS A 137 1.55 -18.12 -19.25
CA LYS A 137 2.30 -17.62 -20.42
C LYS A 137 3.36 -16.60 -20.02
N TYR A 138 3.04 -15.68 -19.11
CA TYR A 138 3.91 -14.55 -18.71
C TYR A 138 4.63 -14.73 -17.37
N SER A 139 4.44 -15.86 -16.69
CA SER A 139 5.12 -16.19 -15.44
C SER A 139 6.64 -16.02 -15.53
N GLU A 140 7.22 -15.45 -14.47
CA GLU A 140 8.65 -15.10 -14.33
C GLU A 140 9.18 -14.05 -15.32
N LYS A 141 8.34 -13.47 -16.18
CA LYS A 141 8.77 -12.37 -17.08
C LYS A 141 8.94 -11.08 -16.28
N THR A 142 10.07 -10.40 -16.49
CA THR A 142 10.42 -9.16 -15.78
C THR A 142 10.81 -7.99 -16.67
N GLU A 143 10.99 -8.24 -17.97
CA GLU A 143 11.37 -7.23 -18.97
C GLU A 143 10.19 -6.31 -19.29
N ILE A 144 10.45 -5.01 -19.46
CA ILE A 144 9.42 -3.96 -19.64
C ILE A 144 8.48 -4.31 -20.80
N ASP A 145 9.01 -4.63 -21.98
CA ASP A 145 8.22 -4.97 -23.17
C ASP A 145 7.29 -6.18 -22.94
N GLU A 146 7.73 -7.17 -22.15
CA GLU A 146 6.92 -8.35 -21.84
C GLU A 146 5.83 -8.02 -20.81
N LEU A 147 6.12 -7.15 -19.84
CA LEU A 147 5.14 -6.66 -18.86
C LEU A 147 4.06 -5.81 -19.53
N GLU A 148 4.43 -5.01 -20.53
CA GLU A 148 3.49 -4.23 -21.34
C GLU A 148 2.58 -5.11 -22.19
N LYS A 149 3.14 -6.13 -22.87
CA LYS A 149 2.35 -7.12 -23.62
C LYS A 149 1.40 -7.87 -22.70
N PHE A 150 1.87 -8.33 -21.53
CA PHE A 150 1.02 -8.96 -20.52
C PHE A 150 -0.15 -8.05 -20.16
N TYR A 151 0.10 -6.78 -19.85
CA TYR A 151 -0.96 -5.85 -19.47
C TYR A 151 -1.97 -5.61 -20.58
N SER A 152 -1.49 -5.46 -21.82
CA SER A 152 -2.35 -5.28 -23.00
C SER A 152 -3.28 -6.49 -23.21
N GLU A 153 -2.73 -7.70 -23.13
CA GLU A 153 -3.52 -8.93 -23.20
C GLU A 153 -4.47 -9.06 -22.00
N PHE A 154 -4.02 -8.73 -20.79
CA PHE A 154 -4.82 -8.74 -19.57
C PHE A 154 -6.05 -7.82 -19.67
N LYS A 155 -5.90 -6.61 -20.20
CA LYS A 155 -7.00 -5.68 -20.48
C LYS A 155 -7.99 -6.24 -21.51
N SER A 156 -7.51 -7.08 -22.42
CA SER A 156 -8.31 -7.65 -23.50
C SER A 156 -9.14 -8.88 -23.08
N LEU A 157 -8.78 -9.53 -21.96
CA LEU A 157 -9.45 -10.72 -21.42
C LEU A 157 -10.94 -10.48 -21.23
N LYS A 158 -11.75 -11.52 -21.45
CA LYS A 158 -13.19 -11.46 -21.20
C LYS A 158 -13.48 -11.20 -19.72
N PHE A 159 -12.76 -11.89 -18.84
CA PHE A 159 -12.80 -11.68 -17.38
C PHE A 159 -12.67 -10.19 -17.00
N THR A 160 -11.62 -9.54 -17.50
CA THR A 160 -11.28 -8.14 -17.18
C THR A 160 -12.34 -7.16 -17.66
N LYS A 161 -12.97 -7.43 -18.82
CA LYS A 161 -14.03 -6.60 -19.38
C LYS A 161 -15.39 -6.77 -18.71
N GLU A 162 -15.65 -7.94 -18.14
CA GLU A 162 -16.95 -8.29 -17.58
C GLU A 162 -17.07 -8.08 -16.07
N VAL A 163 -15.95 -8.12 -15.34
CA VAL A 163 -15.94 -7.94 -13.89
C VAL A 163 -16.38 -6.51 -13.53
N LYS A 164 -17.26 -6.41 -12.53
CA LYS A 164 -17.83 -5.13 -12.10
C LYS A 164 -17.18 -4.66 -10.81
N ILE A 165 -16.70 -3.42 -10.80
CA ILE A 165 -16.16 -2.78 -9.60
C ILE A 165 -17.07 -1.60 -9.25
N TYR A 166 -17.67 -1.63 -8.07
CA TYR A 166 -18.59 -0.59 -7.64
C TYR A 166 -18.56 -0.44 -6.11
N PRO A 167 -18.97 0.72 -5.57
CA PRO A 167 -18.99 0.93 -4.14
C PRO A 167 -20.26 0.30 -3.56
N ASP A 168 -20.24 -0.02 -2.28
CA ASP A 168 -21.41 -0.47 -1.56
C ASP A 168 -22.18 0.73 -1.00
N LYS A 169 -23.15 1.23 -1.78
CA LYS A 169 -24.53 1.58 -1.34
C LYS A 169 -25.32 2.29 -2.44
N ASN A 170 -26.64 2.13 -2.34
CA ASN A 170 -27.76 2.59 -3.18
C ASN A 170 -27.84 4.09 -3.53
N GLU A 171 -26.77 4.88 -3.46
CA GLU A 171 -26.77 6.24 -3.97
C GLU A 171 -26.35 6.21 -5.44
N LYS A 172 -27.24 6.69 -6.31
CA LYS A 172 -26.80 7.30 -7.57
C LYS A 172 -25.94 8.50 -7.18
N ASP A 173 -24.68 8.26 -6.91
CA ASP A 173 -23.70 9.32 -6.80
C ASP A 173 -23.41 9.75 -8.24
N PRO A 174 -23.77 11.00 -8.63
CA PRO A 174 -23.62 11.49 -10.01
C PRO A 174 -22.16 11.52 -10.47
N ARG A 175 -21.21 11.32 -9.56
CA ARG A 175 -19.81 11.06 -9.90
C ARG A 175 -19.61 9.69 -10.57
N TYR A 176 -20.45 8.67 -10.31
CA TYR A 176 -20.36 7.39 -11.04
C TYR A 176 -20.63 7.55 -12.52
N ASP A 177 -21.66 8.32 -12.88
CA ASP A 177 -21.99 8.59 -14.27
C ASP A 177 -20.82 9.35 -14.93
N LEU A 178 -20.35 10.43 -14.29
CA LEU A 178 -19.19 11.22 -14.76
C LEU A 178 -17.88 10.39 -14.83
N MET A 179 -17.65 9.47 -13.89
CA MET A 179 -16.43 8.66 -13.79
C MET A 179 -16.47 7.39 -14.66
N SER A 180 -17.66 6.91 -15.03
CA SER A 180 -17.86 5.85 -16.03
C SER A 180 -17.69 6.37 -17.46
N GLU A 181 -17.94 7.66 -17.68
CA GLU A 181 -17.74 8.36 -18.97
C GLU A 181 -16.27 8.66 -19.27
N LEU A 182 -15.39 8.60 -18.27
CA LEU A 182 -14.03 9.13 -18.35
C LEU A 182 -12.95 8.08 -18.70
N GLY A 183 -13.19 6.79 -18.49
CA GLY A 183 -12.25 5.72 -18.87
C GLY A 183 -12.36 4.47 -17.99
N ASP A 184 -11.95 3.31 -18.53
CA ASP A 184 -12.02 2.03 -17.83
C ASP A 184 -10.76 1.75 -17.00
N ASN A 185 -10.81 2.11 -15.71
CA ASN A 185 -9.74 1.87 -14.73
C ASN A 185 -9.76 0.44 -14.16
N THR A 186 -10.74 -0.38 -14.57
CA THR A 186 -10.97 -1.74 -14.05
C THR A 186 -9.69 -2.60 -14.10
N PRO A 187 -8.91 -2.66 -15.19
CA PRO A 187 -7.72 -3.50 -15.23
C PRO A 187 -6.70 -3.16 -14.14
N LEU A 188 -6.47 -1.88 -13.86
CA LEU A 188 -5.47 -1.46 -12.89
C LEU A 188 -5.92 -1.75 -11.45
N ILE A 189 -7.21 -1.56 -11.16
CA ILE A 189 -7.81 -1.93 -9.88
C ILE A 189 -7.75 -3.45 -9.68
N LEU A 190 -8.03 -4.23 -10.72
CA LEU A 190 -7.91 -5.69 -10.66
C LEU A 190 -6.48 -6.13 -10.37
N LEU A 191 -5.48 -5.60 -11.08
CA LEU A 191 -4.08 -5.91 -10.78
C LEU A 191 -3.74 -5.60 -9.33
N PHE A 192 -4.19 -4.45 -8.83
CA PHE A 192 -3.95 -4.05 -7.46
C PHE A 192 -4.56 -5.04 -6.44
N ILE A 193 -5.80 -5.48 -6.67
CA ILE A 193 -6.47 -6.49 -5.83
C ILE A 193 -5.79 -7.85 -5.97
N MET A 194 -5.46 -8.27 -7.19
CA MET A 194 -4.75 -9.54 -7.44
C MET A 194 -3.42 -9.57 -6.70
N ALA A 195 -2.65 -8.47 -6.68
CA ALA A 195 -1.42 -8.38 -5.90
C ALA A 195 -1.70 -8.46 -4.39
N TYR A 196 -2.77 -7.84 -3.90
CA TYR A 196 -3.18 -7.95 -2.51
C TYR A 196 -3.63 -9.37 -2.11
N GLU A 197 -4.17 -10.15 -3.02
CA GLU A 197 -4.69 -11.49 -2.75
C GLU A 197 -3.75 -12.64 -3.19
N ILE A 198 -2.63 -12.35 -3.87
CA ILE A 198 -1.71 -13.42 -4.30
C ILE A 198 -0.98 -14.05 -3.11
N ARG A 199 -0.72 -15.36 -3.22
CA ARG A 199 0.02 -16.19 -2.25
C ARG A 199 1.52 -15.87 -2.33
N ASP A 200 1.92 -14.78 -1.68
CA ASP A 200 3.30 -14.37 -1.49
C ASP A 200 3.55 -14.13 0.01
N GLU A 201 4.76 -14.43 0.47
CA GLU A 201 5.23 -14.12 1.82
C GLU A 201 5.65 -12.65 1.98
N LYS A 202 5.71 -11.90 0.87
CA LYS A 202 6.03 -10.48 0.83
C LYS A 202 4.77 -9.62 0.73
N PHE A 203 4.89 -8.39 1.19
CA PHE A 203 3.86 -7.39 0.95
C PHE A 203 3.98 -6.89 -0.49
N PRO A 204 2.86 -6.65 -1.21
CA PRO A 204 2.89 -6.04 -2.53
C PRO A 204 3.64 -4.70 -2.52
N PRO A 205 4.11 -4.19 -3.68
CA PRO A 205 4.77 -2.89 -3.78
C PRO A 205 3.75 -1.75 -3.67
N PHE A 206 3.07 -1.72 -2.54
CA PHE A 206 1.94 -0.87 -2.24
C PHE A 206 2.38 0.48 -1.70
N PRO A 207 1.48 1.46 -1.83
CA PRO A 207 1.73 2.80 -1.40
C PRO A 207 2.07 2.97 0.08
N LYS A 208 3.03 3.87 0.38
CA LYS A 208 3.24 4.32 1.76
C LYS A 208 2.13 5.29 2.11
N ILE A 209 1.46 5.07 3.24
CA ILE A 209 0.41 5.96 3.73
C ILE A 209 1.03 6.90 4.74
N ILE A 210 0.91 8.21 4.52
CA ILE A 210 1.40 9.22 5.46
C ILE A 210 0.22 9.70 6.30
N TYR A 211 0.34 9.54 7.61
CA TYR A 211 -0.62 10.07 8.57
C TYR A 211 -0.09 11.33 9.21
N LYS A 212 -0.89 12.40 9.14
CA LYS A 212 -0.63 13.67 9.81
C LYS A 212 -1.77 13.95 10.79
N PRO A 213 -1.62 13.64 12.08
CA PRO A 213 -2.69 13.88 13.04
C PRO A 213 -3.08 15.36 13.08
N SER A 214 -4.37 15.64 13.00
CA SER A 214 -4.92 16.98 13.24
C SER A 214 -4.93 17.27 14.74
N ILE A 215 -3.84 17.87 15.21
CA ILE A 215 -3.67 18.20 16.63
C ILE A 215 -4.14 19.65 16.87
N THR A 216 -5.18 19.81 17.68
CA THR A 216 -5.73 21.10 18.10
C THR A 216 -5.22 21.59 19.47
N PHE A 217 -4.50 20.74 20.22
CA PHE A 217 -3.99 21.09 21.55
C PHE A 217 -2.59 21.73 21.48
N ASP A 218 -2.41 22.87 22.14
CA ASP A 218 -1.13 23.61 22.19
C ASP A 218 0.05 22.78 22.69
N ARG A 219 -0.20 21.80 23.59
CA ARG A 219 0.84 20.91 24.15
C ARG A 219 1.56 20.07 23.09
N LEU A 220 0.92 19.80 21.96
CA LEU A 220 1.42 18.93 20.90
C LEU A 220 1.75 19.70 19.62
N LYS A 221 1.58 21.04 19.61
CA LYS A 221 1.83 21.89 18.45
C LYS A 221 3.29 21.86 17.99
N ASN A 222 4.23 21.82 18.94
CA ASN A 222 5.67 21.69 18.67
C ASN A 222 6.10 20.22 18.44
N GLN A 223 5.17 19.28 18.52
CA GLN A 223 5.39 17.84 18.34
C GLN A 223 4.66 17.29 17.10
N GLN A 224 4.23 18.18 16.20
CA GLN A 224 3.61 17.76 14.95
C GLN A 224 4.61 16.93 14.14
N ALA A 225 4.34 15.63 14.08
CA ALA A 225 5.11 14.66 13.32
C ALA A 225 4.25 14.11 12.17
N LEU A 226 4.93 13.54 11.18
CA LEU A 226 4.33 12.69 10.17
C LEU A 226 4.63 11.25 10.55
N PHE A 227 3.60 10.42 10.49
CA PHE A 227 3.71 8.98 10.71
C PHE A 227 3.61 8.27 9.36
N ILE A 228 4.37 7.20 9.19
CA ILE A 228 4.16 6.27 8.08
C ILE A 228 3.29 5.14 8.64
N TYR A 229 2.11 4.96 8.05
CA TYR A 229 1.24 3.85 8.38
C TYR A 229 1.66 2.63 7.57
N GLN A 230 2.11 1.58 8.26
CA GLN A 230 2.42 0.28 7.66
C GLN A 230 1.16 -0.57 7.64
N MET A 231 0.71 -0.93 6.45
CA MET A 231 -0.39 -1.87 6.33
C MET A 231 0.04 -3.27 6.79
N SER A 232 -0.88 -4.01 7.41
CA SER A 232 -0.73 -5.45 7.66
C SER A 232 -1.91 -6.23 7.12
N THR A 233 -1.63 -7.41 6.58
CA THR A 233 -2.67 -8.33 6.13
C THR A 233 -2.25 -9.77 6.34
N ASP A 234 -3.25 -10.64 6.46
CA ASP A 234 -3.06 -12.08 6.53
C ASP A 234 -2.80 -12.61 5.12
N LYS A 235 -1.61 -13.16 4.91
CA LYS A 235 -1.20 -13.78 3.64
C LYS A 235 -1.06 -15.28 3.80
N TYR A 236 -1.44 -16.01 2.76
CA TYR A 236 -1.26 -17.45 2.69
C TYR A 236 0.13 -17.77 2.14
N SER A 237 0.95 -18.44 2.93
CA SER A 237 2.22 -19.03 2.52
C SER A 237 2.13 -20.55 2.49
N ILE A 238 2.92 -21.18 1.62
CA ILE A 238 2.91 -22.63 1.43
C ILE A 238 3.99 -23.25 2.33
N LEU A 239 3.62 -24.24 3.14
CA LEU A 239 4.58 -25.09 3.83
C LEU A 239 5.13 -26.11 2.83
N ASN A 240 6.44 -26.01 2.53
CA ASN A 240 7.25 -26.95 1.75
C ASN A 240 6.86 -27.14 0.26
N PRO A 241 7.62 -26.57 -0.69
CA PRO A 241 7.47 -26.85 -2.13
C PRO A 241 7.92 -28.27 -2.54
N SER A 242 8.54 -29.03 -1.63
CA SER A 242 9.21 -30.31 -1.90
C SER A 242 8.28 -31.52 -1.81
N ASP A 243 7.22 -31.43 -1.02
CA ASP A 243 6.19 -32.46 -0.93
C ASP A 243 5.12 -32.11 -1.94
N GLY A 244 4.93 -32.99 -2.93
CA GLY A 244 3.99 -32.78 -4.03
C GLY A 244 2.65 -32.24 -3.53
N ASP A 245 2.40 -30.96 -3.82
CA ASP A 245 1.12 -30.25 -3.80
C ASP A 245 0.19 -30.60 -2.63
N SER A 246 0.72 -30.79 -1.42
CA SER A 246 -0.12 -30.82 -0.23
C SER A 246 -0.55 -29.38 0.04
N GLY A 247 -1.73 -28.99 -0.45
CA GLY A 247 -2.36 -27.66 -0.36
C GLY A 247 -2.61 -27.09 1.04
N LEU A 248 -1.72 -27.34 1.99
CA LEU A 248 -1.70 -26.75 3.32
C LEU A 248 -1.14 -25.33 3.22
N ASN A 249 -2.05 -24.37 3.18
CA ASN A 249 -1.70 -22.96 3.34
C ASN A 249 -1.54 -22.63 4.83
N VAL A 250 -0.44 -21.98 5.19
CA VAL A 250 -0.29 -21.30 6.49
C VAL A 250 -0.62 -19.84 6.31
N VAL A 251 -1.57 -19.36 7.09
CA VAL A 251 -1.87 -17.94 7.19
C VAL A 251 -0.80 -17.30 8.08
N LYS A 252 -0.12 -16.29 7.56
CA LYS A 252 0.84 -15.47 8.29
C LYS A 252 0.49 -14.00 8.12
N GLU A 253 0.48 -13.26 9.22
CA GLU A 253 0.39 -11.80 9.15
C GLU A 253 1.68 -11.25 8.52
N VAL A 254 1.52 -10.52 7.41
CA VAL A 254 2.60 -9.84 6.70
C VAL A 254 2.41 -8.34 6.87
N ILE A 255 3.48 -7.66 7.28
CA ILE A 255 3.52 -6.21 7.49
C ILE A 255 4.30 -5.58 6.34
N GLN A 256 3.77 -4.50 5.78
CA GLN A 256 4.44 -3.68 4.77
C GLN A 256 5.80 -3.21 5.29
N GLN A 257 6.87 -3.55 4.59
CA GLN A 257 8.21 -3.08 4.95
C GLN A 257 8.39 -1.60 4.61
N ILE A 258 9.12 -0.88 5.47
CA ILE A 258 9.56 0.48 5.18
C ILE A 258 10.99 0.41 4.67
N ASP A 259 11.16 0.46 3.36
CA ASP A 259 12.49 0.60 2.76
C ASP A 259 13.03 2.03 2.94
N PHE A 260 14.33 2.13 3.20
CA PHE A 260 15.11 3.36 3.31
C PHE A 260 16.34 3.29 2.42
N ASP A 261 16.77 4.44 1.89
CA ASP A 261 17.92 4.50 0.97
C ASP A 261 19.23 4.67 1.71
N TYR A 262 19.19 5.46 2.79
CA TYR A 262 20.37 5.75 3.60
C TYR A 262 20.03 5.72 5.08
N GLU A 263 20.98 5.25 5.85
CA GLU A 263 20.99 5.33 7.30
C GLU A 263 22.05 6.34 7.74
N ILE A 264 21.65 7.33 8.55
CA ILE A 264 22.56 8.31 9.15
C ILE A 264 22.69 7.96 10.62
N ILE A 265 23.90 7.57 11.02
CA ILE A 265 24.25 7.26 12.41
C ILE A 265 24.81 8.51 13.10
N ILE A 266 24.15 8.93 14.17
CA ILE A 266 24.47 10.10 15.00
C ILE A 266 25.21 9.63 16.26
N LYS A 267 26.54 9.61 16.17
CA LYS A 267 27.43 9.23 17.28
C LYS A 267 27.54 10.30 18.38
N SER A 268 27.37 11.58 18.02
CA SER A 268 27.54 12.72 18.95
C SER A 268 26.21 13.21 19.54
N LYS A 269 25.28 12.29 19.85
CA LYS A 269 23.92 12.60 20.31
C LYS A 269 23.88 13.56 21.49
N ASN A 270 24.71 13.33 22.51
CA ASN A 270 24.76 14.18 23.71
C ASN A 270 25.24 15.61 23.40
N GLN A 271 26.23 15.75 22.52
CA GLN A 271 26.72 17.07 22.13
C GLN A 271 25.64 17.84 21.36
N ILE A 272 24.98 17.20 20.40
CA ILE A 272 23.89 17.81 19.64
C ILE A 272 22.74 18.24 20.56
N LEU A 273 22.36 17.41 21.53
CA LEU A 273 21.30 17.76 22.49
C LEU A 273 21.68 18.98 23.35
N ASN A 274 22.95 19.13 23.73
CA ASN A 274 23.44 20.31 24.47
C ASN A 274 23.47 21.58 23.62
N GLU A 275 23.87 21.46 22.35
CA GLU A 275 23.85 22.56 21.38
C GLU A 275 22.41 23.02 21.11
N LEU A 276 21.49 22.08 20.91
CA LEU A 276 20.05 22.35 20.78
C LEU A 276 19.48 23.04 22.02
N ASP A 277 19.85 22.59 23.23
CA ASP A 277 19.42 23.23 24.48
C ASP A 277 19.92 24.69 24.57
N SER A 278 21.14 24.95 24.08
CA SER A 278 21.76 26.28 24.10
C SER A 278 21.02 27.28 23.20
N ILE A 279 20.40 26.82 22.12
CA ILE A 279 19.54 27.65 21.24
C ILE A 279 18.06 27.59 21.62
N GLY A 280 17.73 26.96 22.77
CA GLY A 280 16.38 26.93 23.33
C GLY A 280 15.52 25.74 22.87
N ILE A 281 16.03 24.83 22.05
CA ILE A 281 15.35 23.60 21.64
C ILE A 281 15.62 22.51 22.67
N ASN A 282 14.72 22.35 23.63
CA ASN A 282 14.85 21.41 24.73
C ASN A 282 13.51 20.84 25.19
N ARG A 283 13.52 19.96 26.20
CA ARG A 283 12.31 19.29 26.70
C ARG A 283 11.19 20.27 27.06
N LYS A 284 11.51 21.43 27.65
CA LYS A 284 10.52 22.45 28.05
C LYS A 284 9.86 23.13 26.84
N PHE A 285 10.61 23.23 25.74
CA PHE A 285 10.15 23.80 24.47
C PHE A 285 9.31 22.79 23.68
N ILE A 286 9.75 21.53 23.64
CA ILE A 286 9.05 20.44 22.93
C ILE A 286 7.78 20.04 23.67
N TYR A 287 7.84 19.95 25.00
CA TYR A 287 6.74 19.55 25.89
C TYR A 287 6.44 20.69 26.89
N PRO A 288 5.59 21.66 26.52
CA PRO A 288 5.35 22.86 27.32
C PRO A 288 4.41 22.65 28.53
N ASP A 289 4.18 21.40 28.95
CA ASP A 289 3.41 21.09 30.16
C ASP A 289 4.25 21.19 31.44
N SER A 290 3.56 21.43 32.56
CA SER A 290 4.18 21.63 33.88
C SER A 290 5.12 20.49 34.29
N ASP A 291 4.78 19.24 33.97
CA ASP A 291 5.53 18.06 34.41
C ASP A 291 6.84 17.94 33.65
N ASN A 292 6.83 18.16 32.33
CA ASN A 292 8.04 18.15 31.52
C ASN A 292 8.94 19.36 31.81
N ILE A 293 8.37 20.53 32.10
CA ILE A 293 9.14 21.71 32.56
C ILE A 293 9.83 21.39 33.90
N ALA A 294 9.10 20.87 34.88
CA ALA A 294 9.66 20.52 36.19
C ALA A 294 10.76 19.45 36.07
N LYS A 295 10.54 18.41 35.26
CA LYS A 295 11.55 17.37 34.98
C LYS A 295 12.80 17.97 34.34
N TYR A 296 12.65 18.86 33.35
CA TYR A 296 13.79 19.53 32.72
C TYR A 296 14.60 20.36 33.72
N ILE A 297 13.94 21.14 34.58
CA ILE A 297 14.61 21.93 35.62
C ILE A 297 15.35 21.00 36.60
N LYS A 298 14.69 19.95 37.08
CA LYS A 298 15.29 18.96 37.97
C LYS A 298 16.54 18.32 37.37
N GLU A 299 16.45 17.85 36.12
CA GLU A 299 17.57 17.23 35.40
C GLU A 299 18.73 18.23 35.18
N LYS A 300 18.42 19.46 34.79
CA LYS A 300 19.43 20.50 34.48
C LYS A 300 20.18 20.99 35.70
N TYR A 301 19.49 21.13 36.84
CA TYR A 301 20.07 21.67 38.07
C TYR A 301 20.42 20.60 39.12
N ARG A 302 20.22 19.30 38.81
CA ARG A 302 20.47 18.16 39.72
C ARG A 302 19.92 18.38 41.14
N ILE A 303 18.65 18.80 41.24
CA ILE A 303 17.90 18.95 42.50
C ILE A 303 17.21 17.63 42.85
#